data_AF-A0A2V7XNY7-F1
#
_entry.id   AF-A0A2V7XNY7-F1
#
_cell.length_a   1.000
_cell.length_b   1.000
_cell.length_c   1.000
_cell.angle_alpha   90.00
_cell.angle_beta   90.00
_cell.angle_gamma   90.00
#
_symmetry.space_group_name_H-M   'P 1'
#
loop_
_entity.id
_entity.type
_entity.pdbx_description
1 polymer ?
#
loop_
_entity_poly.entity_id
_entity_poly.type
_entity_poly.pdbx_seq_one_letter_code
_entity_poly.pdbx_strand_id
1 'polypeptide(L)'
;HRMRDVASSAPYDFLEILVNEKQYGGGGIFNDQATACVDSAFSEYIFVHEFGHHFAALADEYYTSPVSYETTGGTEHPEPWEPNVTANGPHPKWTTDPDVPLPTPWEKDEFERHSHAYQAERARLRASNAPESQMDKLFTDQRTWETKFLGSQKYAGKIGAFEGAEYEPRGLYRPEVDCIMFTRDEVGFCRVCRKAIERIIDAYSSP
;
A
#
# COMPACT_ATOMS: atom_id res chain seq x y z
N HIS A 1 -18.60 2.71 19.51
CA HIS A 1 -18.77 2.66 20.99
C HIS A 1 -18.40 1.30 21.56
N ARG A 2 -19.09 0.20 21.24
CA ARG A 2 -18.80 -1.13 21.81
C ARG A 2 -17.34 -1.60 21.74
N MET A 3 -16.63 -1.32 20.64
CA MET A 3 -15.22 -1.71 20.51
C MET A 3 -14.30 -0.96 21.48
N ARG A 4 -14.49 0.35 21.63
CA ARG A 4 -13.71 1.18 22.55
C ARG A 4 -13.99 0.80 24.02
N ASP A 5 -15.21 0.38 24.33
CA ASP A 5 -15.56 -0.14 25.67
C ASP A 5 -14.76 -1.41 25.99
N VAL A 6 -14.62 -2.34 25.03
CA VAL A 6 -13.80 -3.56 25.19
C VAL A 6 -12.32 -3.20 25.34
N ALA A 7 -11.80 -2.31 24.50
CA ALA A 7 -10.41 -1.88 24.53
C ALA A 7 -10.05 -1.15 25.84
N SER A 8 -11.01 -0.48 26.49
CA SER A 8 -10.81 0.22 27.77
C SER A 8 -10.41 -0.70 28.95
N SER A 9 -10.41 -2.02 28.75
CA SER A 9 -9.89 -2.99 29.71
C SER A 9 -8.37 -2.92 29.91
N ALA A 10 -7.64 -2.23 29.03
CA ALA A 10 -6.22 -1.93 29.17
C ALA A 10 -5.90 -0.52 28.62
N PRO A 11 -4.81 0.13 29.07
CA PRO A 11 -4.30 1.34 28.40
C PRO A 11 -3.92 1.02 26.95
N TYR A 12 -4.33 1.88 26.01
CA TYR A 12 -3.98 1.74 24.60
C TYR A 12 -3.94 3.12 23.92
N ASP A 13 -3.11 3.25 22.89
CA ASP A 13 -3.08 4.41 21.97
C ASP A 13 -3.55 4.00 20.56
N PHE A 14 -3.13 2.81 20.11
CA PHE A 14 -3.45 2.24 18.79
C PHE A 14 -4.25 0.95 18.94
N LEU A 15 -5.08 0.66 17.94
CA LEU A 15 -6.00 -0.49 17.98
C LEU A 15 -5.94 -1.31 16.69
N GLU A 16 -5.48 -2.54 16.82
CA GLU A 16 -5.44 -3.54 15.75
C GLU A 16 -6.39 -4.70 16.10
N ILE A 17 -7.23 -5.09 15.15
CA ILE A 17 -8.28 -6.09 15.34
C ILE A 17 -7.99 -7.32 14.49
N LEU A 18 -7.63 -8.41 15.17
CA LEU A 18 -7.38 -9.69 14.54
C LEU A 18 -8.70 -10.44 14.31
N VAL A 19 -9.03 -10.68 13.05
CA VAL A 19 -10.26 -11.36 12.64
C VAL A 19 -9.96 -12.83 12.37
N ASN A 20 -10.65 -13.72 13.08
CA ASN A 20 -10.55 -15.18 12.91
C ASN A 20 -11.20 -15.64 11.59
N GLU A 21 -10.51 -15.39 10.48
CA GLU A 21 -11.00 -15.63 9.13
C GLU A 21 -9.85 -16.06 8.21
N LYS A 22 -10.17 -16.94 7.26
CA LYS A 22 -9.23 -17.42 6.22
C LYS A 22 -9.27 -16.55 4.98
N GLN A 23 -10.44 -15.98 4.69
CA GLN A 23 -10.62 -15.10 3.56
C GLN A 23 -9.70 -13.88 3.68
N TYR A 24 -8.90 -13.64 2.64
CA TYR A 24 -8.05 -12.44 2.55
C TYR A 24 -8.88 -11.17 2.76
N GLY A 25 -8.51 -10.38 3.75
CA GLY A 25 -9.14 -9.09 4.05
C GLY A 25 -8.49 -8.38 5.23
N GLY A 26 -8.60 -7.05 5.17
CA GLY A 26 -8.13 -6.12 6.17
C GLY A 26 -8.57 -4.70 5.81
N GLY A 27 -8.22 -3.76 6.66
CA GLY A 27 -8.46 -2.34 6.43
C GLY A 27 -7.94 -1.52 7.60
N GLY A 28 -7.22 -0.44 7.31
CA GLY A 28 -6.67 0.49 8.28
C GLY A 28 -7.11 1.93 8.02
N ILE A 29 -7.50 2.64 9.09
CA ILE A 29 -7.85 4.06 9.04
C ILE A 29 -7.00 4.80 10.07
N PHE A 30 -6.35 5.88 9.62
CA PHE A 30 -5.47 6.70 10.44
C PHE A 30 -6.15 7.16 11.74
N ASN A 31 -5.51 6.88 12.89
CA ASN A 31 -5.99 7.20 14.24
C ASN A 31 -7.37 6.60 14.63
N ASP A 32 -7.95 5.71 13.83
CA ASP A 32 -9.12 4.93 14.27
C ASP A 32 -8.70 3.53 14.69
N GLN A 33 -8.72 2.58 13.75
CA GLN A 33 -8.37 1.18 13.97
C GLN A 33 -7.88 0.55 12.67
N ALA A 34 -7.13 -0.53 12.78
CA ALA A 34 -6.85 -1.44 11.68
C ALA A 34 -7.38 -2.85 11.98
N THR A 35 -7.60 -3.61 10.90
CA THR A 35 -8.10 -4.98 10.94
C THR A 35 -7.27 -5.85 10.01
N ALA A 36 -7.00 -7.09 10.44
CA ALA A 36 -6.35 -8.09 9.60
C ALA A 36 -6.95 -9.49 9.86
N CYS A 37 -7.18 -10.24 8.78
CA CYS A 37 -7.45 -11.68 8.89
C CYS A 37 -6.19 -12.43 9.36
N VAL A 38 -6.38 -13.47 10.18
CA VAL A 38 -5.24 -14.21 10.78
C VAL A 38 -4.88 -15.51 10.07
N ASP A 39 -5.81 -16.13 9.34
CA ASP A 39 -5.60 -17.46 8.73
C ASP A 39 -5.37 -17.41 7.20
N SER A 40 -5.19 -16.22 6.63
CA SER A 40 -4.75 -16.06 5.23
C SER A 40 -3.24 -16.30 5.11
N ALA A 41 -2.79 -16.84 3.97
CA ALA A 41 -1.36 -16.97 3.66
C ALA A 41 -0.60 -15.62 3.62
N PHE A 42 -1.32 -14.49 3.58
CA PHE A 42 -0.77 -13.14 3.53
C PHE A 42 -1.12 -12.31 4.78
N SER A 43 -1.52 -12.95 5.89
CA SER A 43 -1.93 -12.26 7.12
C SER A 43 -0.88 -11.29 7.66
N GLU A 44 0.40 -11.69 7.66
CA GLU A 44 1.50 -10.82 8.08
C GLU A 44 1.64 -9.57 7.20
N TYR A 45 1.53 -9.73 5.88
CA TYR A 45 1.53 -8.60 4.96
C TYR A 45 0.36 -7.64 5.25
N ILE A 46 -0.86 -8.18 5.36
CA ILE A 46 -2.07 -7.39 5.61
C ILE A 46 -1.89 -6.61 6.90
N PHE A 47 -1.52 -7.28 7.99
CA PHE A 47 -1.29 -6.63 9.28
C PHE A 47 -0.37 -5.41 9.16
N VAL A 48 0.81 -5.57 8.53
CA VAL A 48 1.80 -4.49 8.46
C VAL A 48 1.33 -3.37 7.53
N HIS A 49 0.71 -3.70 6.41
CA HIS A 49 0.13 -2.73 5.47
C HIS A 49 -0.96 -1.88 6.12
N GLU A 50 -1.95 -2.54 6.73
CA GLU A 50 -3.09 -1.86 7.38
C GLU A 50 -2.64 -1.04 8.60
N PHE A 51 -1.64 -1.55 9.34
CA PHE A 51 -1.03 -0.77 10.42
C PHE A 51 -0.30 0.47 9.88
N GLY A 52 0.27 0.42 8.67
CA GLY A 52 0.86 1.58 8.00
C GLY A 52 -0.14 2.73 7.82
N HIS A 53 -1.37 2.42 7.37
CA HIS A 53 -2.47 3.40 7.30
C HIS A 53 -2.86 3.90 8.69
N HIS A 54 -3.14 2.97 9.61
CA HIS A 54 -3.66 3.27 10.93
C HIS A 54 -2.70 4.12 11.78
N PHE A 55 -1.42 3.75 11.77
CA PHE A 55 -0.39 4.35 12.61
C PHE A 55 0.24 5.58 11.98
N ALA A 56 0.61 5.52 10.70
CA ALA A 56 1.46 6.52 10.06
C ALA A 56 0.79 7.33 8.94
N ALA A 57 -0.52 7.18 8.76
CA ALA A 57 -1.27 7.89 7.72
C ALA A 57 -0.67 7.69 6.32
N LEU A 58 -0.10 6.51 6.06
CA LEU A 58 0.41 6.21 4.73
C LEU A 58 -0.79 6.02 3.80
N ALA A 59 -0.75 6.60 2.60
CA ALA A 59 -1.69 6.27 1.54
C ALA A 59 -1.31 4.94 0.88
N ASP A 60 -2.28 4.33 0.23
CA ASP A 60 -2.01 3.26 -0.73
C ASP A 60 -1.17 3.81 -1.89
N GLU A 61 -0.10 3.10 -2.22
CA GLU A 61 0.74 3.44 -3.37
C GLU A 61 0.29 2.70 -4.63
N TYR A 62 -0.66 1.75 -4.52
CA TYR A 62 -1.23 1.06 -5.69
C TYR A 62 -2.35 1.85 -6.34
N TYR A 63 -2.48 1.64 -7.65
CA TYR A 63 -3.39 2.42 -8.49
C TYR A 63 -4.23 1.58 -9.47
N THR A 64 -3.99 0.27 -9.55
CA THR A 64 -4.68 -0.66 -10.46
C THR A 64 -5.74 -1.50 -9.77
N SER A 65 -5.89 -1.38 -8.44
CA SER A 65 -6.86 -2.12 -7.65
C SER A 65 -8.25 -1.49 -7.76
N PRO A 66 -9.33 -2.29 -7.71
CA PRO A 66 -10.68 -1.75 -7.58
C PRO A 66 -10.83 -1.04 -6.23
N VAL A 67 -11.34 0.20 -6.25
CA VAL A 67 -11.66 1.00 -5.06
C VAL A 67 -13.07 0.71 -4.54
N SER A 68 -13.24 0.83 -3.22
CA SER A 68 -14.56 0.83 -2.56
C SER A 68 -15.12 2.24 -2.34
N TYR A 69 -14.35 3.28 -2.66
CA TYR A 69 -14.71 4.70 -2.53
C TYR A 69 -14.56 5.43 -3.86
N GLU A 70 -15.23 6.57 -4.00
CA GLU A 70 -15.17 7.41 -5.20
C GLU A 70 -13.76 7.99 -5.34
N THR A 71 -13.00 7.55 -6.34
CA THR A 71 -11.83 8.30 -6.81
C THR A 71 -12.35 9.52 -7.56
N THR A 72 -11.70 10.66 -7.37
CA THR A 72 -12.18 11.92 -7.96
C THR A 72 -12.29 11.86 -9.47
N GLY A 73 -11.51 10.99 -10.16
CA GLY A 73 -11.50 10.89 -11.62
C GLY A 73 -11.29 12.25 -12.30
N GLY A 74 -10.75 13.20 -11.52
CA GLY A 74 -10.71 14.61 -11.82
C GLY A 74 -9.47 14.92 -12.62
N THR A 75 -9.52 16.01 -13.39
CA THR A 75 -8.36 16.49 -14.14
C THR A 75 -7.32 17.18 -13.25
N GLU A 76 -7.68 17.50 -12.01
CA GLU A 76 -6.81 18.13 -11.02
C GLU A 76 -6.77 17.26 -9.76
N HIS A 77 -5.56 16.97 -9.30
CA HIS A 77 -5.33 16.32 -8.03
C HIS A 77 -4.81 17.37 -7.04
N PRO A 78 -5.57 17.75 -6.01
CA PRO A 78 -5.01 18.56 -4.93
C PRO A 78 -3.89 17.78 -4.25
N GLU A 79 -2.91 18.48 -3.68
CA GLU A 79 -1.78 17.83 -3.01
C GLU A 79 -2.30 16.99 -1.82
N PRO A 80 -2.08 15.66 -1.80
CA PRO A 80 -2.54 14.81 -0.71
C PRO A 80 -1.90 15.22 0.62
N TRP A 81 -2.50 14.87 1.75
CA TRP A 81 -1.89 15.17 3.05
C TRP A 81 -0.96 14.03 3.50
N GLU A 82 -1.17 12.83 2.95
CA GLU A 82 -0.39 11.63 3.16
C GLU A 82 1.07 11.85 2.72
N PRO A 83 2.04 11.35 3.51
CA PRO A 83 3.44 11.68 3.31
C PRO A 83 4.10 10.93 2.14
N ASN A 84 3.51 9.82 1.69
CA ASN A 84 4.07 8.91 0.68
C ASN A 84 3.40 8.99 -0.70
N VAL A 85 2.52 9.97 -0.93
CA VAL A 85 1.95 10.27 -2.25
C VAL A 85 2.03 11.77 -2.50
N THR A 86 2.19 12.19 -3.76
CA THR A 86 2.25 13.61 -4.16
C THR A 86 1.51 13.83 -5.47
N ALA A 87 0.90 15.00 -5.65
CA ALA A 87 0.38 15.45 -6.95
C ALA A 87 1.43 16.22 -7.76
N ASN A 88 2.59 16.52 -7.15
CA ASN A 88 3.70 17.24 -7.76
C ASN A 88 4.89 16.29 -8.06
N GLY A 89 4.87 15.65 -9.23
CA GLY A 89 5.94 14.75 -9.67
C GLY A 89 7.31 15.42 -9.85
N PRO A 90 7.41 16.62 -10.47
CA PRO A 90 8.68 17.34 -10.62
C PRO A 90 9.29 17.85 -9.30
N HIS A 91 8.45 18.12 -8.29
CA HIS A 91 8.87 18.61 -6.98
C HIS A 91 8.13 17.88 -5.86
N PRO A 92 8.48 16.60 -5.58
CA PRO A 92 7.78 15.79 -4.60
C PRO A 92 7.99 16.30 -3.16
N LYS A 93 7.12 15.86 -2.25
CA LYS A 93 7.20 16.19 -0.81
C LYS A 93 8.49 15.75 -0.11
N TRP A 94 9.19 14.78 -0.69
CA TRP A 94 10.36 14.13 -0.12
C TRP A 94 11.64 14.47 -0.87
N THR A 95 12.78 14.26 -0.22
CA THR A 95 14.10 14.40 -0.84
C THR A 95 14.38 13.20 -1.74
N THR A 96 14.72 13.46 -3.00
CA THR A 96 15.04 12.43 -4.00
C THR A 96 16.54 12.19 -4.10
N ASP A 97 16.94 11.04 -4.65
CA ASP A 97 18.34 10.76 -4.96
C ASP A 97 18.80 11.67 -6.14
N PRO A 98 20.02 12.25 -6.09
CA PRO A 98 20.44 13.36 -6.97
C PRO A 98 20.50 13.05 -8.46
N ASP A 99 20.60 11.78 -8.85
CA ASP A 99 20.72 11.32 -10.25
C ASP A 99 19.42 10.67 -10.78
N VAL A 100 18.31 10.80 -10.05
CA VAL A 100 17.03 10.24 -10.43
C VAL A 100 16.19 11.32 -11.14
N PRO A 101 15.80 11.11 -12.41
CA PRO A 101 14.96 12.07 -13.12
C PRO A 101 13.56 12.15 -12.49
N LEU A 102 12.91 13.31 -12.62
CA LEU A 102 11.58 13.58 -12.09
C LEU A 102 10.64 14.09 -13.20
N PRO A 103 9.45 13.48 -13.39
CA PRO A 103 9.04 12.20 -12.82
C PRO A 103 9.98 11.04 -13.19
N THR A 104 10.06 10.04 -12.32
CA THR A 104 10.98 8.91 -12.48
C THR A 104 10.36 7.86 -13.41
N PRO A 105 10.99 7.57 -14.56
CA PRO A 105 10.46 6.60 -15.48
C PRO A 105 10.68 5.18 -14.94
N TRP A 106 9.69 4.34 -15.18
CA TRP A 106 9.67 2.92 -14.86
C TRP A 106 8.82 2.20 -15.89
N GLU A 107 8.87 0.87 -15.94
CA GLU A 107 8.17 0.05 -16.93
C GLU A 107 6.66 -0.07 -16.64
N LYS A 108 5.98 1.08 -16.47
CA LYS A 108 4.58 1.20 -16.04
C LYS A 108 3.60 0.43 -16.92
N ASP A 109 3.75 0.54 -18.24
CA ASP A 109 2.84 -0.13 -19.18
C ASP A 109 2.91 -1.65 -19.07
N GLU A 110 4.08 -2.22 -18.77
CA GLU A 110 4.23 -3.66 -18.55
C GLU A 110 3.60 -4.10 -17.23
N PHE A 111 3.80 -3.31 -16.17
CA PHE A 111 3.14 -3.54 -14.89
C PHE A 111 1.62 -3.52 -15.01
N GLU A 112 1.06 -2.52 -15.70
CA GLU A 112 -0.40 -2.39 -15.88
C GLU A 112 -0.99 -3.57 -16.64
N ARG A 113 -0.36 -4.02 -17.73
CA ARG A 113 -0.81 -5.21 -18.46
C ARG A 113 -0.86 -6.44 -17.58
N HIS A 114 0.18 -6.68 -16.78
CA HIS A 114 0.22 -7.79 -15.83
C HIS A 114 -0.87 -7.64 -14.75
N SER A 115 -0.97 -6.46 -14.15
CA SER A 115 -1.94 -6.16 -13.10
C SER A 115 -3.38 -6.33 -13.58
N HIS A 116 -3.73 -5.87 -14.78
CA HIS A 116 -5.08 -6.04 -15.31
C HIS A 116 -5.43 -7.51 -15.58
N ALA A 117 -4.48 -8.28 -16.11
CA ALA A 117 -4.67 -9.73 -16.30
C ALA A 117 -4.87 -10.45 -14.97
N TYR A 118 -4.07 -10.09 -13.95
CA TYR A 118 -4.20 -10.60 -12.60
C TYR A 118 -5.56 -10.24 -11.96
N GLN A 119 -6.03 -8.99 -12.07
CA GLN A 119 -7.31 -8.59 -11.49
C GLN A 119 -8.49 -9.30 -12.15
N ALA A 120 -8.43 -9.53 -13.48
CA ALA A 120 -9.45 -10.32 -14.18
C ALA A 120 -9.50 -11.76 -13.67
N GLU A 121 -8.34 -12.38 -13.43
CA GLU A 121 -8.27 -13.73 -12.88
C GLU A 121 -8.75 -13.80 -11.42
N ARG A 122 -8.38 -12.81 -10.59
CA ARG A 122 -8.87 -12.67 -9.22
C ARG A 122 -10.40 -12.55 -9.19
N ALA A 123 -10.97 -11.71 -10.06
CA ALA A 123 -12.42 -11.55 -10.17
C ALA A 123 -13.11 -12.86 -10.59
N ARG A 124 -12.52 -13.61 -11.52
CA ARG A 124 -13.01 -14.94 -11.94
C ARG A 124 -13.03 -15.94 -10.79
N LEU A 125 -11.96 -16.02 -10.00
CA LEU A 125 -11.87 -16.92 -8.84
C LEU A 125 -12.86 -16.54 -7.73
N ARG A 126 -13.05 -15.25 -7.48
CA ARG A 126 -14.06 -14.78 -6.50
C ARG A 126 -15.48 -15.09 -6.99
N ALA A 127 -15.80 -14.82 -8.25
CA ALA A 127 -17.12 -15.10 -8.82
C ALA A 127 -17.48 -16.60 -8.86
N SER A 128 -16.48 -17.48 -8.94
CA SER A 128 -16.69 -18.93 -8.91
C SER A 128 -16.69 -19.53 -7.50
N ASN A 129 -16.54 -18.71 -6.45
CA ASN A 129 -16.31 -19.17 -5.08
C ASN A 129 -15.18 -20.21 -4.99
N ALA A 130 -14.08 -19.95 -5.71
CA ALA A 130 -12.92 -20.82 -5.66
C ALA A 130 -12.36 -20.90 -4.23
N PRO A 131 -11.80 -22.05 -3.81
CA PRO A 131 -11.17 -22.17 -2.50
C PRO A 131 -10.05 -21.13 -2.29
N GLU A 132 -9.86 -20.64 -1.06
CA GLU A 132 -8.80 -19.67 -0.76
C GLU A 132 -7.41 -20.17 -1.18
N SER A 133 -7.14 -21.48 -1.19
CA SER A 133 -5.86 -22.01 -1.66
C SER A 133 -5.55 -21.68 -3.14
N GLN A 134 -6.57 -21.51 -3.99
CA GLN A 134 -6.36 -21.04 -5.36
C GLN A 134 -6.08 -19.54 -5.40
N MET A 135 -6.70 -18.77 -4.50
CA MET A 135 -6.44 -17.35 -4.34
C MET A 135 -5.02 -17.10 -3.80
N ASP A 136 -4.62 -17.84 -2.77
CA ASP A 136 -3.28 -17.79 -2.19
C ASP A 136 -2.21 -18.13 -3.23
N LYS A 137 -2.49 -19.12 -4.09
CA LYS A 137 -1.60 -19.43 -5.21
C LYS A 137 -1.50 -18.24 -6.18
N LEU A 138 -2.63 -17.65 -6.58
CA LEU A 138 -2.65 -16.50 -7.48
C LEU A 138 -1.86 -15.32 -6.88
N PHE A 139 -2.02 -15.05 -5.58
CA PHE A 139 -1.27 -14.00 -4.88
C PHE A 139 0.23 -14.31 -4.80
N THR A 140 0.59 -15.57 -4.58
CA THR A 140 1.99 -16.01 -4.54
C THR A 140 2.67 -15.89 -5.90
N ASP A 141 1.97 -16.27 -6.97
CA ASP A 141 2.44 -16.12 -8.34
C ASP A 141 2.63 -14.63 -8.69
N GLN A 142 1.67 -13.78 -8.31
CA GLN A 142 1.78 -12.32 -8.50
C GLN A 142 2.98 -11.76 -7.73
N ARG A 143 3.11 -12.07 -6.45
CA ARG A 143 4.24 -11.63 -5.61
C ARG A 143 5.58 -12.00 -6.26
N THR A 144 5.70 -13.24 -6.73
CA THR A 144 6.94 -13.73 -7.38
C THR A 144 7.28 -12.92 -8.62
N TRP A 145 6.28 -12.58 -9.42
CA TRP A 145 6.47 -11.77 -10.62
C TRP A 145 6.82 -10.32 -10.25
N GLU A 146 6.07 -9.70 -9.34
CA GLU A 146 6.25 -8.30 -8.91
C GLU A 146 7.63 -8.07 -8.30
N THR A 147 8.08 -8.92 -7.37
CA THR A 147 9.43 -8.83 -6.77
C THR A 147 10.51 -8.86 -7.84
N LYS A 148 10.39 -9.77 -8.81
CA LYS A 148 11.38 -9.85 -9.90
C LYS A 148 11.32 -8.63 -10.80
N PHE A 149 10.11 -8.23 -11.19
CA PHE A 149 9.89 -7.16 -12.14
C PHE A 149 10.31 -5.80 -11.57
N LEU A 150 9.81 -5.45 -10.39
CA LEU A 150 10.08 -4.19 -9.70
C LEU A 150 11.53 -4.13 -9.20
N GLY A 151 12.07 -5.24 -8.70
CA GLY A 151 13.49 -5.34 -8.32
C GLY A 151 14.47 -5.21 -9.50
N SER A 152 14.01 -5.43 -10.73
CA SER A 152 14.85 -5.30 -11.94
C SER A 152 14.81 -3.91 -12.59
N GLN A 153 13.97 -3.00 -12.08
CA GLN A 153 13.80 -1.66 -12.64
C GLN A 153 15.09 -0.84 -12.54
N LYS A 154 15.32 0.04 -13.52
CA LYS A 154 16.52 0.88 -13.58
C LYS A 154 16.77 1.69 -12.30
N TYR A 155 15.70 2.16 -11.66
CA TYR A 155 15.74 2.96 -10.44
C TYR A 155 15.17 2.20 -9.23
N ALA A 156 15.21 0.86 -9.24
CA ALA A 156 14.88 0.06 -8.07
C ALA A 156 15.77 0.47 -6.87
N GLY A 157 15.16 0.63 -5.70
CA GLY A 157 15.86 1.08 -4.49
C GLY A 157 16.40 2.52 -4.59
N LYS A 158 15.80 3.39 -5.41
CA LYS A 158 16.09 4.83 -5.48
C LYS A 158 14.87 5.65 -5.09
N ILE A 159 15.09 6.77 -4.38
CA ILE A 159 14.00 7.71 -4.07
C ILE A 159 13.82 8.64 -5.27
N GLY A 160 12.63 8.60 -5.87
CA GLY A 160 12.23 9.38 -7.03
C GLY A 160 10.77 9.83 -6.92
N ALA A 161 10.08 9.97 -8.05
CA ALA A 161 8.64 10.21 -8.11
C ALA A 161 8.05 9.34 -9.23
N PHE A 162 7.56 8.16 -8.87
CA PHE A 162 7.05 7.15 -9.80
C PHE A 162 5.55 7.35 -10.02
N GLU A 163 5.13 7.60 -11.25
CA GLU A 163 3.71 7.87 -11.55
C GLU A 163 2.84 6.63 -11.30
N GLY A 164 1.65 6.87 -10.74
CA GLY A 164 0.69 5.86 -10.30
C GLY A 164 0.76 5.67 -8.79
N ALA A 165 -0.26 6.16 -8.09
CA ALA A 165 -0.43 6.05 -6.65
C ALA A 165 -1.88 6.34 -6.25
N GLU A 166 -2.29 5.93 -5.04
CA GLU A 166 -3.57 6.28 -4.45
C GLU A 166 -4.74 6.11 -5.44
N TYR A 167 -4.82 4.93 -6.07
CA TYR A 167 -5.90 4.55 -6.97
C TYR A 167 -5.98 5.34 -8.29
N GLU A 168 -5.06 6.29 -8.50
CA GLU A 168 -4.99 7.12 -9.69
C GLU A 168 -3.78 6.70 -10.55
N PRO A 169 -4.01 6.19 -11.78
CA PRO A 169 -2.93 5.72 -12.64
C PRO A 169 -2.08 6.85 -13.22
N ARG A 170 -2.51 8.11 -13.10
CA ARG A 170 -1.83 9.30 -13.64
C ARG A 170 -1.99 10.45 -12.66
N GLY A 171 -1.07 11.41 -12.69
CA GLY A 171 -1.17 12.64 -11.91
C GLY A 171 -0.76 12.52 -10.44
N LEU A 172 -0.81 11.33 -9.84
CA LEU A 172 -0.25 11.04 -8.53
C LEU A 172 1.03 10.21 -8.63
N TYR A 173 1.95 10.41 -7.68
CA TYR A 173 3.26 9.80 -7.67
C TYR A 173 3.62 9.23 -6.30
N ARG A 174 4.35 8.11 -6.29
CA ARG A 174 4.90 7.46 -5.09
C ARG A 174 6.44 7.57 -5.03
N PRO A 175 7.07 7.42 -3.87
CA PRO A 175 8.49 7.74 -3.63
C PRO A 175 9.49 6.71 -4.18
N GLU A 176 9.14 5.43 -4.18
CA GLU A 176 9.98 4.35 -4.70
C GLU A 176 9.17 3.47 -5.64
N VAL A 177 9.84 2.73 -6.53
CA VAL A 177 9.14 1.89 -7.50
C VAL A 177 8.35 0.75 -6.83
N ASP A 178 8.76 0.39 -5.61
CA ASP A 178 8.17 -0.67 -4.79
C ASP A 178 8.13 -0.31 -3.30
N CYS A 179 7.12 -0.83 -2.61
CA CYS A 179 6.80 -0.57 -1.21
C CYS A 179 5.73 -1.57 -0.77
N ILE A 180 5.68 -1.91 0.52
CA ILE A 180 4.55 -2.67 1.08
C ILE A 180 3.20 -1.95 0.93
N MET A 181 3.21 -0.61 0.80
CA MET A 181 2.02 0.17 0.48
C MET A 181 1.62 0.06 -1.01
N PHE A 182 2.45 -0.55 -1.86
CA PHE A 182 2.22 -0.74 -3.29
C PHE A 182 1.90 -2.19 -3.63
N THR A 183 2.74 -3.14 -3.23
CA THR A 183 2.60 -4.56 -3.59
C THR A 183 2.58 -5.47 -2.37
N ARG A 184 2.27 -6.74 -2.60
CA ARG A 184 2.24 -7.82 -1.61
C ARG A 184 3.59 -8.50 -1.40
N ASP A 185 4.66 -7.82 -1.78
CA ASP A 185 5.97 -8.42 -1.87
C ASP A 185 6.84 -8.15 -0.64
N GLU A 186 8.08 -8.66 -0.66
CA GLU A 186 8.93 -8.75 0.53
C GLU A 186 9.87 -7.55 0.70
N VAL A 187 9.68 -6.44 -0.03
CA VAL A 187 10.56 -5.25 0.07
C VAL A 187 10.35 -4.42 1.33
N GLY A 188 9.19 -4.54 1.99
CA GLY A 188 8.82 -3.75 3.17
C GLY A 188 8.51 -2.28 2.84
N PHE A 189 8.50 -1.41 3.86
CA PHE A 189 8.26 0.02 3.67
C PHE A 189 9.40 0.69 2.89
N CYS A 190 9.07 1.51 1.89
CA CYS A 190 10.03 2.39 1.22
C CYS A 190 10.64 3.41 2.21
N ARG A 191 11.76 4.07 1.84
CA ARG A 191 12.46 5.00 2.75
C ARG A 191 11.60 6.17 3.21
N VAL A 192 10.70 6.65 2.37
CA VAL A 192 9.79 7.76 2.72
C VAL A 192 8.74 7.29 3.73
N CYS A 193 8.15 6.11 3.54
CA CYS A 193 7.26 5.49 4.52
C CYS A 193 7.95 5.22 5.85
N ARG A 194 9.19 4.67 5.83
CA ARG A 194 9.98 4.46 7.07
C ARG A 194 10.20 5.76 7.83
N LYS A 195 10.58 6.84 7.13
CA LYS A 195 10.75 8.16 7.75
C LYS A 195 9.44 8.74 8.31
N ALA A 196 8.31 8.49 7.65
CA ALA A 196 7.00 8.88 8.16
C ALA A 196 6.63 8.12 9.44
N ILE A 197 6.86 6.81 9.46
CA ILE A 197 6.66 5.96 10.65
C ILE A 197 7.56 6.41 11.80
N GLU A 198 8.85 6.64 11.55
CA GLU A 198 9.81 7.15 12.53
C GLU A 198 9.33 8.47 13.15
N ARG A 199 8.81 9.40 12.35
CA ARG A 199 8.25 10.67 12.86
C ARG A 199 7.08 10.48 13.80
N ILE A 200 6.21 9.50 13.55
CA ILE A 200 5.09 9.19 14.45
C ILE A 200 5.63 8.56 15.73
N ILE A 201 6.54 7.59 15.62
CA ILE A 201 7.19 6.99 16.81
C ILE A 201 7.82 8.08 17.66
N ASP A 202 8.60 8.99 17.06
CA ASP A 202 9.24 10.11 17.76
C ASP A 202 8.19 11.03 18.40
N ALA A 203 7.08 11.33 17.73
CA ALA A 203 6.02 12.18 18.26
C ALA A 203 5.32 11.59 19.51
N TYR A 204 5.21 10.27 19.60
CA TYR A 204 4.58 9.58 20.73
C TYR A 204 5.56 9.14 21.83
N SER A 205 6.86 9.08 21.55
CA SER A 205 7.86 8.52 22.47
C SER A 205 8.99 9.47 22.86
N SER A 206 9.15 10.61 22.17
CA SER A 206 10.16 11.60 22.56
C SER A 206 9.76 12.32 23.85
N PRO A 207 10.71 12.51 24.78
CA PRO A 207 10.47 13.21 26.05
C PRO A 207 10.21 14.72 25.89
#